data_AF-A0A087KC93-F1
#
_entry.id   AF-A0A087KC93-F1
#
_cell.length_a   1.000
_cell.length_b   1.000
_cell.length_c   1.000
_cell.angle_alpha   90.00
_cell.angle_beta   90.00
_cell.angle_gamma   90.00
#
_symmetry.space_group_name_H-M   'P 1'
#
loop_
_entity.id
_entity.type
_entity.pdbx_description
1 polymer ?
#
loop_
_entity_poly.entity_id
_entity_poly.type
_entity_poly.pdbx_seq_one_letter_code
_entity_poly.pdbx_strand_id
1 'polypeptide(L)'
;MSIVEFVGPPPKQRNTKHAVIAADLRAHPNVWGVVGKPASITRAASAAQAIRNARLPSYSPAGSFEAVARTITSGGSTEHRVYARYVGGGQ
;
A
#
# COMPACT_ATOMS: atom_id res chain seq x y z
N MET A 1 39.44 15.12 10.53
CA MET A 1 38.40 14.11 10.87
C MET A 1 37.09 14.85 11.02
N SER A 2 36.19 14.77 10.04
CA SER A 2 34.92 15.50 10.03
C SER A 2 33.77 14.57 10.42
N ILE A 3 32.94 15.02 11.37
CA ILE A 3 31.97 14.24 12.17
C ILE A 3 30.53 14.60 11.77
N VAL A 4 30.27 14.84 10.48
CA VAL A 4 28.94 15.28 10.02
C VAL A 4 28.48 14.48 8.81
N GLU A 5 27.52 13.59 9.06
CA GLU A 5 26.79 12.83 8.05
C GLU A 5 25.61 13.68 7.56
N PHE A 6 25.69 14.18 6.33
CA PHE A 6 24.64 15.00 5.73
C PHE A 6 23.48 14.10 5.28
N VAL A 7 22.44 13.98 6.13
CA VAL A 7 21.15 13.43 5.74
C VAL A 7 20.45 14.43 4.82
N GLY A 8 20.34 14.08 3.54
CA GLY A 8 19.73 14.90 2.48
C GLY A 8 18.30 15.37 2.79
N PRO A 9 17.74 16.27 1.96
CA PRO A 9 16.50 16.99 2.28
C PRO A 9 15.36 16.03 2.63
N PRO A 10 14.51 16.35 3.63
CA PRO A 10 13.45 15.47 4.08
C PRO A 10 12.56 15.09 2.88
N PRO A 11 12.32 13.79 2.61
CA PRO A 11 11.64 13.39 1.39
C PRO A 11 10.22 13.97 1.38
N LYS A 12 10.02 14.98 0.52
CA LYS A 12 8.78 15.77 0.40
C LYS A 12 7.64 15.01 -0.29
N GLN A 13 7.64 13.68 -0.27
CA GLN A 13 6.62 12.88 -0.95
C GLN A 13 6.16 11.72 -0.07
N ARG A 14 5.05 11.93 0.66
CA ARG A 14 4.25 10.85 1.25
C ARG A 14 3.65 9.90 0.18
N ASN A 15 3.81 10.22 -1.11
CA ASN A 15 3.25 9.51 -2.26
C ASN A 15 4.17 8.44 -2.88
N THR A 16 5.45 8.35 -2.51
CA THR A 16 6.40 7.42 -3.16
C THR A 16 6.13 5.96 -2.82
N LYS A 17 5.70 5.65 -1.58
CA LYS A 17 5.47 4.26 -1.16
C LYS A 17 4.39 3.59 -1.99
N HIS A 18 3.26 4.27 -2.24
CA HIS A 18 2.17 3.69 -3.01
C HIS A 18 2.52 3.49 -4.49
N ALA A 19 3.30 4.39 -5.08
CA ALA A 19 3.77 4.24 -6.46
C ALA A 19 4.71 3.04 -6.61
N VAL A 20 5.68 2.88 -5.69
CA VAL A 20 6.59 1.73 -5.68
C VAL A 20 5.83 0.43 -5.45
N ILE A 21 4.92 0.40 -4.47
CA ILE A 21 4.08 -0.78 -4.20
C ILE A 21 3.22 -1.13 -5.41
N ALA A 22 2.61 -0.15 -6.08
CA ALA A 22 1.82 -0.41 -7.28
C ALA A 22 2.66 -0.96 -8.43
N ALA A 23 3.89 -0.46 -8.62
CA ALA A 23 4.83 -0.97 -9.62
C ALA A 23 5.27 -2.41 -9.31
N ASP A 24 5.59 -2.70 -8.05
CA ASP A 24 5.97 -4.04 -7.58
C ASP A 24 4.83 -5.05 -7.74
N LEU A 25 3.61 -4.66 -7.35
CA LEU A 25 2.41 -5.48 -7.56
C LEU A 25 2.13 -5.73 -9.05
N ARG A 26 2.41 -4.76 -9.93
CA ARG A 26 2.29 -4.97 -11.39
C ARG A 26 3.36 -5.92 -11.92
N ALA A 27 4.57 -5.90 -11.35
CA ALA A 27 5.62 -6.86 -11.69
C ALA A 27 5.30 -8.28 -11.19
N HIS A 28 4.50 -8.39 -10.13
CA HIS A 28 4.03 -9.65 -9.54
C HIS A 28 2.50 -9.79 -9.61
N PRO A 29 1.92 -10.01 -10.81
CA PRO A 29 0.47 -10.16 -10.96
C PRO A 29 -0.05 -11.34 -10.15
N ASN A 30 -1.28 -11.20 -9.63
CA ASN A 30 -1.99 -12.17 -8.78
C ASN A 30 -1.37 -12.44 -7.40
N VAL A 31 -0.30 -11.74 -7.02
CA VAL A 31 0.35 -11.88 -5.71
C VAL A 31 -0.15 -10.80 -4.74
N TRP A 32 -0.49 -11.22 -3.51
CA TRP A 32 -0.92 -10.30 -2.45
C TRP A 32 0.27 -9.68 -1.73
N GLY A 33 0.44 -8.36 -1.86
CA GLY A 33 1.40 -7.56 -1.10
C GLY A 33 0.75 -6.74 0.01
N VAL A 34 1.46 -6.53 1.12
CA VAL A 34 1.00 -5.67 2.22
C VAL A 34 1.31 -4.22 1.89
N VAL A 35 0.28 -3.41 1.62
CA VAL A 35 0.43 -2.00 1.26
C VAL A 35 0.67 -1.12 2.50
N GLY A 36 0.09 -1.50 3.64
CA GLY A 36 0.23 -0.74 4.86
C GLY A 36 -0.40 -1.40 6.07
N LYS A 37 0.02 -0.95 7.25
CA LYS A 37 -0.47 -1.41 8.54
C LYS A 37 -1.05 -0.24 9.35
N PRO A 38 -2.29 0.18 9.08
CA PRO A 38 -2.90 1.26 9.84
C PRO A 38 -3.26 0.83 11.27
N ALA A 39 -3.36 1.80 12.17
CA ALA A 39 -3.70 1.56 13.57
C ALA A 39 -5.16 1.14 13.82
N SER A 40 -6.02 1.16 12.79
CA SER A 40 -7.44 0.81 12.93
C SER A 40 -7.99 0.14 11.67
N ILE A 41 -8.92 -0.79 11.85
CA ILE A 41 -9.59 -1.48 10.73
C ILE A 41 -10.34 -0.52 9.81
N THR A 42 -10.96 0.54 10.34
CA THR A 42 -11.68 1.54 9.51
C THR A 42 -10.73 2.25 8.54
N ARG A 43 -9.53 2.60 9.01
CA ARG A 43 -8.47 3.17 8.17
C ARG A 43 -7.98 2.16 7.14
N ALA A 44 -7.86 0.88 7.52
CA ALA A 44 -7.50 -0.20 6.62
C ALA A 44 -8.54 -0.36 5.49
N ALA A 45 -9.81 -0.44 5.85
CA ALA A 45 -10.92 -0.59 4.91
C ALA A 45 -11.02 0.61 3.96
N SER A 46 -10.88 1.83 4.48
CA SER A 46 -10.88 3.04 3.68
C SER A 46 -9.71 3.08 2.68
N ALA A 47 -8.50 2.66 3.11
CA ALA A 47 -7.34 2.56 2.24
C ALA A 47 -7.52 1.49 1.15
N ALA A 48 -8.01 0.30 1.52
CA ALA A 48 -8.33 -0.77 0.56
C ALA A 48 -9.37 -0.31 -0.48
N GLN A 49 -10.38 0.45 -0.05
CA GLN A 49 -11.39 1.01 -0.96
C GLN A 49 -10.81 2.07 -1.89
N ALA A 50 -9.90 2.92 -1.40
CA ALA A 50 -9.22 3.91 -2.23
C ALA A 50 -8.33 3.25 -3.31
N ILE A 51 -7.68 2.13 -2.99
CA ILE A 51 -6.88 1.36 -3.95
C ILE A 51 -7.79 0.72 -5.02
N ARG A 52 -8.86 0.03 -4.61
CA ARG A 52 -9.84 -0.60 -5.54
C ARG A 52 -10.45 0.41 -6.51
N ASN A 53 -10.83 1.59 -6.01
CA ASN A 53 -11.44 2.65 -6.80
C ASN A 53 -10.42 3.49 -7.59
N ALA A 54 -9.13 3.12 -7.60
CA ALA A 54 -8.05 3.90 -8.20
C ALA A 54 -8.07 5.39 -7.82
N ARG A 55 -8.44 5.72 -6.56
CA ARG A 55 -8.44 7.10 -6.06
C ARG A 55 -7.05 7.74 -6.11
N LEU A 56 -5.99 6.91 -6.12
CA LEU A 56 -4.64 7.37 -6.42
C LEU A 56 -4.30 7.00 -7.87
N PRO A 57 -3.68 7.92 -8.62
CA PRO A 57 -3.30 7.67 -10.02
C PRO A 57 -2.37 6.45 -10.18
N SER A 58 -1.61 6.10 -9.14
CA SER A 58 -0.75 4.91 -9.11
C SER A 58 -1.51 3.57 -9.22
N TYR A 59 -2.77 3.54 -8.80
CA TYR A 59 -3.63 2.33 -8.87
C TYR A 59 -4.63 2.38 -10.02
N SER A 60 -4.51 3.36 -10.93
CA SER A 60 -5.32 3.44 -12.14
C SER A 60 -4.90 2.35 -13.15
N PRO A 61 -5.84 1.79 -13.94
CA PRO A 61 -7.29 2.03 -13.92
C PRO A 61 -8.04 1.29 -12.80
N ALA A 62 -9.18 1.84 -12.37
CA ALA A 62 -10.05 1.22 -11.36
C ALA A 62 -10.41 -0.21 -11.78
N GLY A 63 -10.39 -1.14 -10.82
CA GLY A 63 -10.58 -2.57 -11.10
C GLY A 63 -9.31 -3.33 -11.50
N SER A 64 -8.19 -2.66 -11.80
CA SER A 64 -6.91 -3.35 -12.06
C SER A 64 -6.24 -3.93 -10.81
N PHE A 65 -6.59 -3.39 -9.65
CA PHE A 65 -6.04 -3.78 -8.37
C PHE A 65 -7.15 -4.23 -7.44
N GLU A 66 -7.01 -5.42 -6.88
CA GLU A 66 -7.79 -5.85 -5.74
C GLU A 66 -7.11 -5.42 -4.46
N ALA A 67 -7.90 -4.94 -3.48
CA ALA A 67 -7.39 -4.64 -2.16
C ALA A 67 -8.37 -5.04 -1.06
N VAL A 68 -7.83 -5.59 0.01
CA VAL A 68 -8.58 -6.16 1.14
C VAL A 68 -7.93 -5.71 2.44
N ALA A 69 -8.76 -5.25 3.37
CA ALA A 69 -8.33 -5.00 4.74
C ALA A 69 -8.52 -6.27 5.57
N ARG A 70 -7.48 -6.68 6.29
CA ARG A 70 -7.54 -7.84 7.20
C ARG A 70 -7.02 -7.43 8.56
N THR A 71 -7.72 -7.87 9.60
CA THR A 71 -7.21 -7.81 10.97
C THR A 71 -6.62 -9.15 11.32
N ILE A 72 -5.38 -9.14 11.80
CA ILE A 72 -4.69 -10.35 12.27
C ILE A 72 -4.43 -10.15 13.75
N THR A 73 -5.01 -11.03 14.56
CA THR A 73 -4.78 -11.08 16.00
C THR A 73 -3.80 -12.21 16.27
N SER A 74 -2.62 -11.90 16.82
CA SER A 74 -1.58 -12.89 17.13
C SER A 74 -0.96 -12.58 18.49
N GLY A 75 -0.91 -13.58 19.38
CA GLY A 75 -0.24 -13.47 20.68
C GLY A 75 -0.73 -12.33 21.57
N GLY A 76 -2.01 -11.93 21.46
CA GLY A 76 -2.59 -10.81 22.23
C GLY A 76 -2.45 -9.42 21.57
N SER A 77 -1.79 -9.32 20.41
CA SER A 77 -1.70 -8.08 19.62
C SER A 77 -2.58 -8.13 18.37
N THR A 78 -3.32 -7.04 18.12
CA THR A 78 -4.19 -6.89 16.96
C THR A 78 -3.53 -5.98 15.93
N GLU A 79 -3.15 -6.52 14.76
CA GLU A 79 -2.62 -5.76 13.64
C GLU A 79 -3.65 -5.65 12.52
N HIS A 80 -3.93 -4.44 12.06
CA HIS A 80 -4.69 -4.23 10.84
C HIS A 80 -3.74 -4.10 9.67
N ARG A 81 -3.91 -4.93 8.64
CA ARG A 81 -3.07 -4.98 7.45
C ARG A 81 -3.92 -4.79 6.21
N VAL A 82 -3.47 -3.95 5.30
CA VAL A 82 -4.08 -3.77 3.98
C VAL A 82 -3.27 -4.57 2.99
N TYR A 83 -3.93 -5.53 2.36
CA TYR A 83 -3.38 -6.31 1.28
C TYR A 83 -3.88 -5.75 -0.04
N ALA A 84 -3.02 -5.69 -1.04
CA ALA A 84 -3.41 -5.43 -2.42
C ALA A 84 -2.69 -6.38 -3.37
N ARG A 85 -3.34 -6.67 -4.49
CA ARG A 85 -2.75 -7.42 -5.60
C ARG A 85 -3.15 -6.79 -6.91
N TYR A 86 -2.27 -6.86 -7.90
CA TYR A 86 -2.62 -6.51 -9.27
C TYR A 86 -3.27 -7.73 -9.93
N VAL A 87 -4.46 -7.55 -10.51
CA VAL A 87 -5.18 -8.63 -11.22
C VAL A 87 -5.29 -8.41 -12.73
N GLY A 88 -4.78 -7.27 -13.22
CA GLY A 88 -4.99 -6.85 -14.60
C GLY A 88 -6.35 -6.18 -14.75
N GLY A 89 -6.37 -5.01 -15.40
CA GLY A 89 -7.60 -4.28 -15.68
C GLY A 89 -8.34 -4.94 -16.83
N GLY A 90 -9.30 -5.81 -16.52
CA GLY A 90 -10.19 -6.42 -17.48
C GLY A 90 -11.63 -5.95 -17.26
N GLN A 91 -11.96 -4.78 -17.80
CA GLN A 91 -13.27 -4.47 -18.42
C GLN A 91 -13.04 -3.46 -19.53
#